data_AF-A0A7D4C1K1-F1
#
_entry.id   AF-A0A7D4C1K1-F1
#
_cell.length_a   1.000
_cell.length_b   1.000
_cell.length_c   1.000
_cell.angle_alpha   90.00
_cell.angle_beta   90.00
_cell.angle_gamma   90.00
#
_symmetry.space_group_name_H-M   'P 1'
#
loop_
_entity.id
_entity.type
_entity.pdbx_description
1 polymer ?
#
loop_
_entity_poly.entity_id
_entity_poly.type
_entity_poly.pdbx_seq_one_letter_code
_entity_poly.pdbx_strand_id
1 'polypeptide(L)'
;MQAFIDRINATKPLFNKSLDELIEDKKYLTNENIKYGYVKSAKRVIEKILKIKYVNELDGEKLYVSNKKYVKINYSSSGQQESIWILNLIFLSLLNNNKMFIVFEEPEAHLYPVAQKDIIDLIAILFNALKSQIIITTHSPYILSAINNLLYADVLSKKGKNVGEIIDYKTIVNYEKLTAFSVNNGLLNTIIDKETNMIQSEVIDDVSSILNNIFNKLFELDD
;
A
#
# COMPACT_ATOMS: atom_id res chain seq x y z
N MET A 1 -0.01 11.09 -16.19
CA MET A 1 1.41 10.66 -16.12
C MET A 1 2.38 11.83 -15.94
N GLN A 2 2.35 12.89 -16.75
CA GLN A 2 3.29 14.02 -16.65
C GLN A 2 3.37 14.65 -15.23
N ALA A 3 2.24 14.99 -14.63
CA ALA A 3 2.21 15.57 -13.28
C ALA A 3 2.80 14.67 -12.18
N PHE A 4 2.77 13.35 -12.36
CA PHE A 4 3.38 12.39 -11.44
C PHE A 4 4.90 12.40 -11.61
N ILE A 5 5.40 12.37 -12.84
CA ILE A 5 6.83 12.46 -13.16
C ILE A 5 7.42 13.80 -12.69
N ASP A 6 6.71 14.90 -12.89
CA ASP A 6 7.15 16.23 -12.44
C ASP A 6 7.28 16.26 -10.91
N ARG A 7 6.30 15.67 -10.20
CA ARG A 7 6.33 15.55 -8.74
C ARG A 7 7.48 14.67 -8.25
N ILE A 8 7.76 13.57 -8.94
CA ILE A 8 8.94 12.74 -8.66
C ILE A 8 10.20 13.58 -8.81
N ASN A 9 10.39 14.24 -9.96
CA ASN A 9 11.59 15.01 -10.24
C ASN A 9 11.80 16.15 -9.22
N ALA A 10 10.73 16.80 -8.78
CA ALA A 10 10.79 17.85 -7.77
C ALA A 10 11.14 17.33 -6.37
N THR A 11 10.74 16.10 -6.02
CA THR A 11 10.95 15.54 -4.67
C THR A 11 12.20 14.67 -4.55
N LYS A 12 12.71 14.14 -5.66
CA LYS A 12 13.87 13.26 -5.73
C LYS A 12 15.14 13.78 -5.06
N PRO A 13 15.51 15.07 -5.15
CA PRO A 13 16.67 15.60 -4.44
C PRO A 13 16.59 15.47 -2.90
N LEU A 14 15.38 15.39 -2.34
CA LEU A 14 15.18 15.25 -0.88
C LEU A 14 15.66 13.91 -0.35
N PHE A 15 15.70 12.87 -1.19
CA PHE A 15 16.11 11.52 -0.79
C PHE A 15 17.63 11.29 -0.89
N ASN A 16 18.43 12.35 -0.85
CA ASN A 16 19.87 12.24 -0.60
C ASN A 16 20.20 11.88 0.87
N LYS A 17 19.17 11.87 1.73
CA LYS A 17 19.20 11.47 3.13
C LYS A 17 18.32 10.24 3.36
N SER A 18 18.60 9.53 4.44
CA SER A 18 17.75 8.45 4.95
C SER A 18 16.41 8.97 5.47
N LEU A 19 15.41 8.07 5.56
CA LEU A 19 14.11 8.40 6.13
C LEU A 19 14.22 8.87 7.60
N ASP A 20 15.19 8.35 8.37
CA ASP A 20 15.45 8.81 9.74
C ASP A 20 15.96 10.24 9.78
N GLU A 21 16.95 10.55 8.95
CA GLU A 21 17.50 11.91 8.85
C GLU A 21 16.42 12.90 8.41
N LEU A 22 15.54 12.53 7.47
CA LEU A 22 14.41 13.36 7.07
C LEU A 22 13.41 13.60 8.21
N ILE A 23 13.17 12.59 9.06
CA ILE A 23 12.29 12.73 10.23
C ILE A 23 12.93 13.69 11.25
N GLU A 24 14.21 13.51 11.55
CA GLU A 24 14.93 14.36 12.51
C GLU A 24 15.01 15.81 12.01
N ASP A 25 15.43 16.03 10.76
CA ASP A 25 15.45 17.36 10.14
C ASP A 25 14.09 18.04 10.27
N LYS A 26 13.00 17.34 9.95
CA LYS A 26 11.65 17.92 10.03
C LYS A 26 11.30 18.30 11.47
N LYS A 27 11.68 17.52 12.49
CA LYS A 27 11.44 17.89 13.91
C LYS A 27 12.18 19.15 14.34
N TYR A 28 13.41 19.34 13.86
CA TYR A 28 14.21 20.51 14.23
C TYR A 28 13.83 21.77 13.45
N LEU A 29 13.32 21.61 12.23
CA LEU A 29 13.11 22.72 11.29
C LEU A 29 11.66 23.22 11.21
N THR A 30 10.68 22.52 11.78
CA THR A 30 9.27 22.96 11.75
C THR A 30 8.52 22.72 13.05
N ASN A 31 7.53 23.58 13.29
CA ASN A 31 6.55 23.46 14.37
C ASN A 31 5.19 22.90 13.87
N GLU A 32 5.14 22.33 12.67
CA GLU A 32 3.94 21.67 12.14
C GLU A 32 3.47 20.54 13.07
N ASN A 33 2.14 20.41 13.23
CA ASN A 33 1.54 19.34 14.03
C ASN A 33 1.57 18.00 13.26
N ILE A 34 2.75 17.41 13.16
CA ILE A 34 2.99 16.15 12.45
C ILE A 34 2.72 14.98 13.39
N LYS A 35 1.93 14.02 12.92
CA LYS A 35 1.64 12.79 13.66
C LYS A 35 2.79 11.78 13.51
N TYR A 36 3.93 12.04 14.16
CA TYR A 36 5.15 11.22 14.03
C TYR A 36 4.96 9.72 14.34
N GLY A 37 3.95 9.35 15.14
CA GLY A 37 3.59 7.94 15.34
C GLY A 37 3.20 7.23 14.04
N TYR A 38 2.46 7.90 13.14
CA TYR A 38 2.11 7.38 11.83
C TYR A 38 3.32 7.40 10.88
N VAL A 39 4.14 8.45 10.93
CA VAL A 39 5.38 8.55 10.12
C VAL A 39 6.34 7.39 10.44
N LYS A 40 6.53 7.06 11.72
CA LYS A 40 7.36 5.93 12.16
C LYS A 40 6.77 4.58 11.71
N SER A 41 5.45 4.39 11.83
CA SER A 41 4.80 3.17 11.33
C SER A 41 4.97 3.03 9.81
N ALA A 42 4.76 4.11 9.04
CA ALA A 42 4.95 4.14 7.59
C ALA A 42 6.39 3.78 7.19
N LYS A 43 7.39 4.42 7.81
CA LYS A 43 8.81 4.10 7.61
C LYS A 43 9.06 2.59 7.75
N ARG A 44 8.56 1.99 8.83
CA ARG A 44 8.77 0.57 9.13
C ARG A 44 8.13 -0.35 8.09
N VAL A 45 7.00 0.06 7.50
CA VAL A 45 6.34 -0.67 6.39
C VAL A 45 7.12 -0.51 5.09
N ILE A 46 7.58 0.70 4.77
CA ILE A 46 8.42 0.98 3.59
C ILE A 46 9.70 0.13 3.62
N GLU A 47 10.37 0.05 4.77
CA GLU A 47 11.55 -0.78 4.95
C GLU A 47 11.28 -2.28 4.78
N LYS A 48 10.08 -2.76 5.15
CA LYS A 48 9.67 -4.16 4.89
C LYS A 48 9.47 -4.45 3.41
N ILE A 49 8.88 -3.51 2.67
CA ILE A 49 8.60 -3.65 1.23
C ILE A 49 9.91 -3.61 0.44
N LEU A 50 10.74 -2.59 0.65
CA LEU A 50 11.99 -2.43 -0.08
C LEU A 50 13.06 -3.42 0.36
N LYS A 51 13.11 -3.78 1.65
CA LYS A 51 14.14 -4.59 2.32
C LYS A 51 15.56 -4.03 2.24
N ILE A 52 15.74 -2.87 1.58
CA ILE A 52 17.00 -2.20 1.30
C ILE A 52 16.81 -0.70 1.43
N LYS A 53 17.91 0.02 1.68
CA LYS A 53 17.86 1.48 1.84
C LYS A 53 17.94 2.18 0.48
N TYR A 54 16.98 3.05 0.21
CA TYR A 54 17.00 3.93 -0.96
C TYR A 54 17.73 5.24 -0.66
N VAL A 55 18.58 5.68 -1.59
CA VAL A 55 19.22 6.99 -1.58
C VAL A 55 19.32 7.50 -3.02
N ASN A 56 19.05 8.78 -3.22
CA ASN A 56 19.29 9.49 -4.47
C ASN A 56 20.58 10.32 -4.37
N GLU A 57 21.62 9.92 -5.11
CA GLU A 57 22.92 10.59 -5.15
C GLU A 57 23.14 11.31 -6.49
N LEU A 58 24.23 12.07 -6.60
CA LEU A 58 24.54 12.86 -7.80
C LEU A 58 24.66 12.01 -9.08
N ASP A 59 25.10 10.76 -8.95
CA ASP A 59 25.27 9.80 -10.05
C ASP A 59 24.06 8.85 -10.22
N GLY A 60 22.96 9.11 -9.51
CA GLY A 60 21.66 8.47 -9.69
C GLY A 60 21.10 7.79 -8.44
N GLU A 61 19.98 7.09 -8.65
CA GLU A 61 19.24 6.37 -7.62
C GLU A 61 19.91 5.04 -7.28
N LYS A 62 20.16 4.83 -5.99
CA LYS A 62 20.86 3.66 -5.45
C LYS A 62 20.02 2.97 -4.39
N LEU A 63 20.11 1.65 -4.42
CA LEU A 63 19.51 0.75 -3.45
C LEU A 63 20.63 0.00 -2.73
N TYR A 64 20.83 0.33 -1.46
CA TYR A 64 21.91 -0.18 -0.63
C TYR A 64 21.49 -1.48 0.07
N VAL A 65 22.13 -2.58 -0.32
CA VAL A 65 22.01 -3.91 0.32
C VAL A 65 22.83 -3.96 1.60
N SER A 66 23.95 -3.23 1.64
CA SER A 66 24.74 -2.96 2.83
C SER A 66 25.46 -1.63 2.69
N ASN A 67 26.09 -1.13 3.75
CA ASN A 67 26.80 0.17 3.75
C ASN A 67 27.84 0.32 2.62
N LYS A 68 28.31 -0.78 2.02
CA LYS A 68 29.32 -0.78 0.94
C LYS A 68 28.84 -1.42 -0.37
N LYS A 69 27.63 -1.99 -0.42
CA LYS A 69 27.10 -2.66 -1.61
C LYS A 69 25.76 -2.07 -1.98
N TYR A 70 25.67 -1.59 -3.21
CA TYR A 70 24.43 -1.06 -3.78
C TYR A 70 24.21 -1.60 -5.20
N VAL A 71 22.97 -1.48 -5.65
CA VAL A 71 22.58 -1.60 -7.05
C VAL A 71 21.94 -0.29 -7.50
N LYS A 72 22.09 0.07 -8.78
CA LYS A 72 21.31 1.20 -9.34
C LYS A 72 19.86 0.76 -9.48
N ILE A 73 18.92 1.69 -9.35
CA ILE A 73 17.48 1.40 -9.45
C ILE A 73 17.12 0.63 -10.73
N ASN A 74 17.73 1.00 -11.87
CA ASN A 74 17.49 0.34 -13.17
C ASN A 74 17.91 -1.15 -13.21
N TYR A 75 18.66 -1.62 -12.21
CA TYR A 75 19.10 -3.02 -12.06
C TYR A 75 18.42 -3.73 -10.88
N SER A 76 17.43 -3.11 -10.23
CA SER A 76 16.67 -3.75 -9.15
C SER A 76 15.49 -4.57 -9.68
N SER A 77 14.79 -5.31 -8.81
CA SER A 77 13.58 -6.02 -9.24
C SER A 77 12.50 -5.03 -9.70
N SER A 78 11.64 -5.43 -10.64
CA SER A 78 10.57 -4.58 -11.17
C SER A 78 9.65 -4.08 -10.06
N GLY A 79 9.27 -4.94 -9.11
CA GLY A 79 8.47 -4.54 -7.95
C GLY A 79 9.13 -3.44 -7.10
N GLN A 80 10.47 -3.42 -6.99
CA GLN A 80 11.18 -2.32 -6.32
C GLN A 80 11.16 -1.03 -7.16
N GLN A 81 11.35 -1.14 -8.48
CA GLN A 81 11.33 0.03 -9.38
C GLN A 81 9.97 0.71 -9.38
N GLU A 82 8.89 -0.07 -9.38
CA GLU A 82 7.52 0.44 -9.46
C GLU A 82 7.01 0.96 -8.12
N SER A 83 7.32 0.28 -7.01
CA SER A 83 6.79 0.67 -5.70
C SER A 83 7.50 1.91 -5.12
N ILE A 84 8.78 2.13 -5.40
CA ILE A 84 9.61 3.08 -4.64
C ILE A 84 9.05 4.50 -4.58
N TRP A 85 8.50 4.99 -5.69
CA TRP A 85 7.96 6.34 -5.74
C TRP A 85 6.61 6.47 -5.05
N ILE A 86 5.78 5.43 -5.09
CA ILE A 86 4.56 5.37 -4.28
C ILE A 86 4.93 5.45 -2.79
N LEU A 87 5.89 4.64 -2.35
CA LEU A 87 6.35 4.60 -0.95
C LEU A 87 6.89 5.97 -0.50
N ASN A 88 7.76 6.57 -1.29
CA ASN A 88 8.39 7.85 -1.02
C ASN A 88 7.38 9.01 -0.97
N LEU A 89 6.41 9.03 -1.90
CA LEU A 89 5.38 10.08 -1.92
C LEU A 89 4.43 9.99 -0.73
N ILE A 90 4.03 8.77 -0.34
CA ILE A 90 3.23 8.56 0.88
C ILE A 90 4.02 9.03 2.11
N PHE A 91 5.30 8.67 2.21
CA PHE A 91 6.16 9.10 3.31
C PHE A 91 6.27 10.63 3.40
N LEU A 92 6.56 11.31 2.29
CA LEU A 92 6.65 12.78 2.27
C LEU A 92 5.32 13.46 2.60
N SER A 93 4.20 12.89 2.15
CA SER A 93 2.87 13.40 2.50
C SER A 93 2.61 13.32 3.99
N LEU A 94 2.96 12.19 4.63
CA LEU A 94 2.88 12.03 6.09
C LEU A 94 3.81 12.99 6.83
N LEU A 95 5.06 13.10 6.37
CA LEU A 95 6.08 13.93 7.00
C LEU A 95 5.75 15.42 6.92
N ASN A 96 5.08 15.86 5.86
CA ASN A 96 4.65 17.25 5.69
C ASN A 96 3.20 17.51 6.10
N ASN A 97 2.52 16.53 6.69
CA ASN A 97 1.09 16.62 7.05
C ASN A 97 0.19 17.08 5.88
N ASN A 98 0.51 16.65 4.67
CA ASN A 98 -0.12 17.10 3.43
C ASN A 98 -1.20 16.13 2.99
N LYS A 99 -2.47 16.49 3.17
CA LYS A 99 -3.62 15.72 2.68
C LYS A 99 -3.56 15.52 1.17
N MET A 100 -3.90 14.32 0.69
CA MET A 100 -3.85 13.98 -0.74
C MET A 100 -5.18 13.41 -1.24
N PHE A 101 -5.41 13.60 -2.54
CA PHE A 101 -6.28 12.75 -3.35
C PHE A 101 -5.37 11.87 -4.21
N ILE A 102 -5.51 10.55 -4.11
CA ILE A 102 -4.66 9.60 -4.83
C ILE A 102 -5.51 8.51 -5.46
N VAL A 103 -5.18 8.18 -6.70
CA VAL A 103 -5.69 7.02 -7.40
C VAL A 103 -4.52 6.06 -7.58
N PHE A 104 -4.64 4.87 -6.99
CA PHE A 104 -3.71 3.77 -7.18
C PHE A 104 -4.32 2.83 -8.21
N GLU A 105 -3.70 2.79 -9.40
CA GLU A 105 -4.05 1.83 -10.43
C GLU A 105 -3.20 0.58 -10.23
N GLU A 106 -3.84 -0.56 -9.95
CA GLU A 106 -3.21 -1.87 -9.72
C GLU A 106 -1.90 -1.79 -8.90
N PRO A 107 -1.93 -1.29 -7.65
CA PRO A 107 -0.72 -1.13 -6.85
C PRO A 107 -0.03 -2.47 -6.50
N GLU A 108 -0.65 -3.61 -6.83
CA GLU A 108 -0.08 -4.95 -6.76
C GLU A 108 0.87 -5.33 -7.89
N ALA A 109 0.92 -4.56 -8.98
CA ALA A 109 1.68 -4.91 -10.17
C ALA A 109 3.12 -5.27 -9.81
N HIS A 110 3.59 -6.42 -10.31
CA HIS A 110 4.94 -6.94 -10.08
C HIS A 110 5.34 -7.16 -8.60
N LEU A 111 4.39 -7.17 -7.65
CA LEU A 111 4.64 -7.43 -6.23
C LEU A 111 4.18 -8.80 -5.77
N TYR A 112 5.01 -9.42 -4.93
CA TYR A 112 4.64 -10.67 -4.24
C TYR A 112 3.50 -10.41 -3.23
N PRO A 113 2.61 -11.38 -2.95
CA PRO A 113 1.42 -11.17 -2.11
C PRO A 113 1.68 -10.51 -0.75
N VAL A 114 2.79 -10.84 -0.09
CA VAL A 114 3.17 -10.23 1.20
C VAL A 114 3.41 -8.71 1.06
N ALA A 115 4.05 -8.28 -0.04
CA ALA A 115 4.31 -6.86 -0.30
C ALA A 115 3.01 -6.10 -0.65
N GLN A 116 2.05 -6.75 -1.31
CA GLN A 116 0.74 -6.16 -1.59
C GLN A 116 0.01 -5.83 -0.28
N LYS A 117 0.02 -6.76 0.68
CA LYS A 117 -0.52 -6.54 2.02
C LYS A 117 0.18 -5.38 2.73
N ASP A 118 1.50 -5.29 2.64
CA ASP A 118 2.26 -4.20 3.26
C ASP A 118 1.97 -2.83 2.58
N ILE A 119 1.71 -2.80 1.27
CA ILE A 119 1.24 -1.58 0.59
C ILE A 119 -0.12 -1.14 1.12
N ILE A 120 -1.06 -2.08 1.32
CA ILE A 120 -2.38 -1.76 1.89
C ILE A 120 -2.25 -1.20 3.32
N ASP A 121 -1.36 -1.76 4.15
CA ASP A 121 -1.05 -1.19 5.47
C ASP A 121 -0.56 0.26 5.36
N LEU A 122 0.35 0.54 4.42
CA LEU A 122 0.90 1.88 4.21
C LEU A 122 -0.17 2.87 3.74
N ILE A 123 -1.04 2.46 2.82
CA ILE A 123 -2.17 3.25 2.34
C ILE A 123 -3.15 3.53 3.50
N ALA A 124 -3.43 2.55 4.35
CA ALA A 124 -4.29 2.72 5.52
C ALA A 124 -3.68 3.70 6.54
N ILE A 125 -2.37 3.64 6.78
CA ILE A 125 -1.65 4.61 7.62
C ILE A 125 -1.82 6.03 7.07
N LEU A 126 -1.65 6.24 5.77
CA LEU A 126 -1.88 7.52 5.11
C LEU A 126 -3.32 8.02 5.31
N PHE A 127 -4.29 7.17 4.99
CA PHE A 127 -5.72 7.45 5.12
C PHE A 127 -6.07 7.88 6.56
N ASN A 128 -5.62 7.12 7.55
CA ASN A 128 -5.93 7.37 8.94
C ASN A 128 -5.26 8.63 9.49
N ALA A 129 -4.00 8.87 9.11
CA ALA A 129 -3.22 10.02 9.54
C ALA A 129 -3.79 11.34 9.00
N LEU A 130 -4.05 11.42 7.69
CA LEU A 130 -4.32 12.68 6.99
C LEU A 130 -5.77 12.85 6.53
N LYS A 131 -6.60 11.81 6.65
CA LYS A 131 -7.96 11.77 6.09
C LYS A 131 -7.96 12.04 4.58
N SER A 132 -6.93 11.55 3.90
CA SER A 132 -6.78 11.57 2.43
C SER A 132 -7.90 10.80 1.75
N GLN A 133 -8.25 11.20 0.53
CA GLN A 133 -9.19 10.45 -0.31
C GLN A 133 -8.39 9.53 -1.24
N ILE A 134 -8.75 8.25 -1.26
CA ILE A 134 -7.98 7.22 -1.93
C ILE A 134 -8.93 6.37 -2.78
N ILE A 135 -8.55 6.14 -4.02
CA ILE A 135 -9.19 5.20 -4.93
C ILE A 135 -8.15 4.14 -5.28
N ILE A 136 -8.56 2.87 -5.26
CA ILE A 136 -7.71 1.74 -5.63
C ILE A 136 -8.47 0.94 -6.67
N THR A 137 -7.85 0.68 -7.82
CA THR A 137 -8.28 -0.37 -8.75
C THR A 137 -7.38 -1.58 -8.52
N THR A 138 -7.95 -2.78 -8.56
CA THR A 138 -7.21 -4.00 -8.26
C THR A 138 -7.93 -5.20 -8.85
N HIS A 139 -7.14 -6.17 -9.32
CA HIS A 139 -7.60 -7.52 -9.63
C HIS A 139 -7.09 -8.53 -8.59
N SER A 140 -6.39 -8.06 -7.56
CA SER A 140 -5.72 -8.92 -6.59
C SER A 140 -6.67 -9.37 -5.46
N PRO A 141 -6.92 -10.68 -5.32
CA PRO A 141 -7.61 -11.20 -4.14
C PRO A 141 -6.80 -10.95 -2.86
N TYR A 142 -5.48 -10.78 -2.94
CA TYR A 142 -4.62 -10.50 -1.78
C TYR A 142 -4.79 -9.07 -1.27
N ILE A 143 -5.02 -8.09 -2.15
CA ILE A 143 -5.37 -6.73 -1.74
C ILE A 143 -6.70 -6.72 -1.01
N LEU A 144 -7.73 -7.36 -1.58
CA LEU A 144 -9.04 -7.46 -0.94
C LEU A 144 -8.95 -8.14 0.43
N SER A 145 -8.21 -9.25 0.51
CA SER A 145 -7.97 -9.97 1.77
C SER A 145 -7.26 -9.09 2.80
N ALA A 146 -6.25 -8.31 2.37
CA ALA A 146 -5.55 -7.38 3.24
C ALA A 146 -6.48 -6.30 3.79
N ILE A 147 -7.35 -5.71 2.95
CA ILE A 147 -8.34 -4.73 3.38
C ILE A 147 -9.34 -5.35 4.35
N ASN A 148 -9.83 -6.57 4.08
CA ASN A 148 -10.76 -7.28 4.96
C ASN A 148 -10.18 -7.50 6.36
N ASN A 149 -8.87 -7.81 6.48
CA ASN A 149 -8.22 -7.88 7.78
C ASN A 149 -8.31 -6.55 8.56
N LEU A 150 -8.16 -5.41 7.88
CA LEU A 150 -8.26 -4.08 8.49
C LEU A 150 -9.70 -3.75 8.93
N LEU A 151 -10.68 -4.12 8.10
CA LEU A 151 -12.11 -3.91 8.37
C LEU A 151 -12.58 -4.79 9.54
N TYR A 152 -12.19 -6.06 9.53
CA TYR A 152 -12.57 -6.98 10.59
C TYR A 152 -11.92 -6.61 11.92
N ALA A 153 -10.70 -6.07 11.91
CA ALA A 153 -10.08 -5.49 13.09
C ALA A 153 -10.89 -4.32 13.67
N ASP A 154 -11.54 -3.49 12.86
CA ASP A 154 -12.45 -2.43 13.33
C ASP A 154 -13.70 -3.03 13.99
N VAL A 155 -14.31 -4.03 13.36
CA VAL A 155 -15.47 -4.77 13.91
C VAL A 155 -15.15 -5.37 15.27
N LEU A 156 -14.00 -6.05 15.40
CA LEU A 156 -13.55 -6.65 16.66
C LEU A 156 -13.20 -5.61 17.71
N SER A 157 -12.55 -4.50 17.33
CA SER A 157 -12.22 -3.39 18.24
C SER A 157 -13.47 -2.77 18.84
N LYS A 158 -14.52 -2.54 18.02
CA LYS A 158 -15.83 -2.04 18.47
C LYS A 158 -16.54 -3.01 19.42
N LYS A 159 -16.24 -4.31 19.35
CA LYS A 159 -16.69 -5.35 20.30
C LYS A 159 -15.81 -5.46 21.55
N GLY A 160 -14.88 -4.54 21.76
CA GLY A 160 -13.98 -4.50 22.92
C GLY A 160 -12.87 -5.56 22.90
N LYS A 161 -12.57 -6.17 21.74
CA LYS A 161 -11.47 -7.14 21.61
C LYS A 161 -10.15 -6.41 21.42
N ASN A 162 -9.08 -6.92 22.05
CA ASN A 162 -7.73 -6.38 21.88
C ASN A 162 -7.11 -6.93 20.58
N VAL A 163 -7.21 -6.16 19.49
CA VAL A 163 -6.60 -6.51 18.19
C VAL A 163 -5.16 -6.00 18.04
N GLY A 164 -4.68 -5.16 18.95
CA GLY A 164 -3.40 -4.46 18.83
C GLY A 164 -2.17 -5.37 18.90
N GLU A 165 -2.33 -6.60 19.39
CA GLU A 165 -1.28 -7.64 19.39
C GLU A 165 -1.12 -8.30 18.02
N ILE A 166 -2.15 -8.25 17.17
CA ILE A 166 -2.18 -8.91 15.86
C ILE A 166 -1.88 -7.90 14.75
N ILE A 167 -2.38 -6.66 14.88
CA ILE A 167 -2.26 -5.63 13.85
C ILE A 167 -2.00 -4.25 14.45
N ASP A 168 -1.26 -3.39 13.74
CA ASP A 168 -1.02 -2.01 14.18
C ASP A 168 -2.33 -1.23 14.14
N TYR A 169 -2.77 -0.68 15.27
CA TYR A 169 -4.00 0.12 15.37
C TYR A 169 -4.07 1.28 14.37
N LYS A 170 -2.93 1.76 13.86
CA LYS A 170 -2.86 2.83 12.84
C LYS A 170 -3.29 2.38 11.45
N THR A 171 -3.36 1.07 11.19
CA THR A 171 -3.82 0.52 9.90
C THR A 171 -5.30 0.18 9.93
N ILE A 172 -5.97 0.11 11.09
CA ILE A 172 -7.39 -0.24 11.18
C ILE A 172 -8.25 0.76 10.41
N VAL A 173 -9.13 0.28 9.53
CA VAL A 173 -10.00 1.10 8.69
C VAL A 173 -11.43 0.99 9.21
N ASN A 174 -12.05 2.12 9.53
CA ASN A 174 -13.49 2.14 9.84
C ASN A 174 -14.27 1.72 8.59
N TYR A 175 -15.06 0.64 8.70
CA TYR A 175 -15.85 0.10 7.60
C TYR A 175 -16.86 1.11 7.01
N GLU A 176 -17.31 2.10 7.78
CA GLU A 176 -18.20 3.17 7.30
C GLU A 176 -17.51 4.16 6.35
N LYS A 177 -16.17 4.14 6.29
CA LYS A 177 -15.38 5.05 5.46
C LYS A 177 -14.78 4.36 4.24
N LEU A 178 -15.15 3.12 4.00
CA LEU A 178 -14.73 2.35 2.84
C LEU A 178 -15.96 1.88 2.09
N THR A 179 -15.86 1.89 0.77
CA THR A 179 -16.81 1.21 -0.12
C THR A 179 -16.01 0.46 -1.17
N ALA A 180 -16.59 -0.59 -1.72
CA ALA A 180 -15.97 -1.42 -2.73
C ALA A 180 -17.01 -1.79 -3.78
N PHE A 181 -16.58 -1.77 -5.04
CA PHE A 181 -17.43 -2.06 -6.20
C PHE A 181 -16.74 -3.07 -7.12
N SER A 182 -17.50 -4.00 -7.67
CA SER A 182 -17.12 -4.73 -8.88
C SER A 182 -17.69 -4.03 -10.10
N VAL A 183 -16.93 -4.04 -11.20
CA VAL A 183 -17.33 -3.42 -12.46
C VAL A 183 -17.63 -4.53 -13.47
N ASN A 184 -18.91 -4.75 -13.76
CA ASN A 184 -19.37 -5.77 -14.70
C ASN A 184 -20.23 -5.12 -15.79
N ASN A 185 -19.84 -5.26 -17.05
CA ASN A 185 -20.55 -4.70 -18.21
C ASN A 185 -20.86 -3.19 -18.08
N GLY A 186 -19.92 -2.42 -17.52
CA GLY A 186 -20.09 -0.97 -17.30
C GLY A 186 -21.01 -0.59 -16.14
N LEU A 187 -21.50 -1.57 -15.37
CA LEU A 187 -22.29 -1.36 -14.16
C LEU A 187 -21.43 -1.58 -12.91
N LEU A 188 -21.62 -0.71 -11.92
CA LEU A 188 -20.99 -0.82 -10.61
C LEU A 188 -21.92 -1.58 -9.67
N ASN A 189 -21.46 -2.72 -9.16
CA ASN A 189 -22.16 -3.47 -8.13
C ASN A 189 -21.39 -3.35 -6.82
N THR A 190 -22.06 -2.97 -5.73
CA THR A 190 -21.43 -2.97 -4.40
C THR A 190 -21.07 -4.39 -4.00
N ILE A 191 -19.85 -4.57 -3.49
CA ILE A 191 -19.35 -5.86 -2.99
C ILE A 191 -19.07 -5.79 -1.48
N ILE A 192 -19.65 -4.81 -0.78
CA ILE A 192 -19.65 -4.78 0.68
C ILE A 192 -20.80 -5.63 1.21
N ASP A 193 -20.46 -6.64 2.00
CA ASP A 193 -21.40 -7.46 2.74
C ASP A 193 -21.93 -6.69 3.95
N LYS A 194 -23.25 -6.54 4.04
CA LYS A 194 -23.91 -5.71 5.07
C LYS A 194 -23.94 -6.37 6.45
N GLU A 195 -23.80 -7.68 6.53
CA GLU A 195 -23.84 -8.41 7.80
C GLU A 195 -22.47 -8.40 8.48
N THR A 196 -21.42 -8.59 7.68
CA THR A 196 -20.04 -8.69 8.15
C THR A 196 -19.28 -7.36 8.10
N ASN A 197 -19.74 -6.40 7.29
CA ASN A 197 -19.04 -5.14 6.96
C ASN A 197 -17.68 -5.37 6.27
N MET A 198 -17.55 -6.48 5.54
CA MET A 198 -16.35 -6.85 4.79
C MET A 198 -16.62 -6.85 3.28
N ILE A 199 -15.56 -6.88 2.48
CA ILE A 199 -15.61 -7.03 1.03
C ILE A 199 -15.83 -8.51 0.68
N GLN A 200 -16.78 -8.79 -0.20
CA GLN A 200 -17.02 -10.11 -0.80
C GLN A 200 -15.93 -10.38 -1.85
N SER A 201 -14.80 -10.94 -1.41
CA SER A 201 -13.63 -11.17 -2.24
C SER A 201 -13.86 -12.21 -3.35
N GLU A 202 -14.85 -13.09 -3.17
CA GLU A 202 -15.20 -14.14 -4.12
C GLU A 202 -15.70 -13.57 -5.46
N VAL A 203 -16.21 -12.33 -5.45
CA VAL A 203 -16.75 -11.65 -6.65
C VAL A 203 -15.68 -11.35 -7.70
N ILE A 204 -14.39 -11.36 -7.33
CA ILE A 204 -13.28 -11.16 -8.28
C ILE A 204 -12.77 -12.49 -8.86
N ASP A 205 -13.17 -13.63 -8.29
CA ASP A 205 -12.57 -14.94 -8.57
C ASP A 205 -13.23 -15.71 -9.74
N ASP A 206 -13.93 -15.01 -10.62
CA ASP A 206 -14.61 -15.58 -11.79
C ASP A 206 -13.63 -16.36 -12.68
N VAL A 207 -12.36 -15.94 -12.77
CA VAL A 207 -11.32 -16.62 -13.56
C VAL A 207 -10.97 -17.99 -12.97
N SER A 208 -10.88 -18.13 -11.65
CA SER A 208 -10.59 -19.43 -11.02
C SER A 208 -11.71 -20.42 -11.30
N SER A 209 -12.96 -19.97 -11.34
CA SER A 209 -14.09 -20.83 -11.72
C SER A 209 -13.95 -21.38 -13.14
N ILE A 210 -13.49 -20.55 -14.09
CA ILE A 210 -13.26 -20.95 -15.48
C ILE A 210 -12.11 -21.95 -15.56
N LEU A 211 -10.98 -21.67 -14.89
CA LEU A 211 -9.82 -22.55 -14.87
C LEU A 211 -10.13 -23.91 -14.25
N ASN A 212 -10.86 -23.93 -13.13
CA ASN A 212 -11.29 -25.16 -12.48
C ASN A 212 -12.22 -25.97 -13.38
N ASN A 213 -13.16 -25.32 -14.09
CA ASN A 213 -14.02 -26.01 -15.04
C ASN A 213 -13.25 -26.63 -16.21
N ILE A 214 -12.22 -25.94 -16.73
CA ILE A 214 -11.35 -26.49 -17.76
C ILE A 214 -10.58 -27.69 -17.21
N PHE A 215 -9.99 -27.57 -16.03
CA PHE A 215 -9.26 -28.66 -15.39
C PHE A 215 -10.14 -29.88 -15.14
N ASN A 216 -11.34 -29.69 -14.59
CA ASN A 216 -12.29 -30.78 -14.35
C ASN A 216 -12.61 -31.53 -15.65
N LYS A 217 -12.88 -30.81 -16.75
CA LYS A 217 -13.11 -31.41 -18.06
C LYS A 217 -11.91 -32.18 -18.60
N LEU A 218 -10.69 -31.73 -18.31
CA LEU A 218 -9.47 -32.45 -18.70
C LEU A 218 -9.26 -33.69 -17.83
N PHE A 219 -9.54 -33.59 -16.53
CA PHE A 219 -9.43 -34.68 -15.58
C PHE A 219 -10.41 -35.81 -15.89
N GLU A 220 -11.63 -35.47 -16.29
CA GLU A 220 -12.65 -36.44 -16.76
C GLU A 220 -12.23 -37.24 -18.02
N LEU A 221 -11.18 -36.82 -18.74
CA LEU A 221 -10.63 -37.55 -19.90
C LEU A 221 -9.49 -38.51 -19.52
N ASP A 222 -9.02 -38.46 -18.27
CA ASP A 222 -7.98 -39.34 -17.71
C ASP A 222 -8.59 -40.61 -17.09
N ASP A 223 -9.92 -40.67 -16.98
CA ASP A 223 -10.74 -41.84 -16.60
C ASP A 223 -11.29 -42.59 -17.84
#